data_AF-A0A959KFB3-F1
#
_entry.id   AF-A0A959KFB3-F1
#
_cell.length_a   1.000
_cell.length_b   1.000
_cell.length_c   1.000
_cell.angle_alpha   90.00
_cell.angle_beta   90.00
_cell.angle_gamma   90.00
#
_symmetry.space_group_name_H-M   'P 1'
#
loop_
_entity.id
_entity.type
_entity.pdbx_description
1 polymer ?
#
loop_
_entity_poly.entity_id
_entity_poly.type
_entity_poly.pdbx_seq_one_letter_code
_entity_poly.pdbx_strand_id
1 'polypeptide(L)'
;MKYRYFWIILLVLPALSHSQLALEFDINQQPASSNPFALTAFDGRLFVCASDGLVGNELWIYDPATDEFELQANIRPYELGSDPQGFTEYDGKLFFSANDGSLGRELWTYDPVLDTAYLVADIRAGSSSSSPNWFTVYNGKLFFSAERSGDGVELWQYDAATDEASMAV
;
A
#
# COMPACT_ATOMS: atom_id res chain seq x y z
N MET A 1 18.93 20.03 73.41
CA MET A 1 19.54 20.65 72.22
C MET A 1 20.30 19.57 71.47
N LYS A 2 19.76 19.07 70.35
CA LYS A 2 20.35 18.00 69.52
C LYS A 2 20.41 18.49 68.08
N TYR A 3 21.60 18.41 67.48
CA TYR A 3 21.88 18.71 66.07
C TYR A 3 21.06 17.83 65.13
N ARG A 4 20.61 18.38 63.98
CA ARG A 4 20.27 17.57 62.80
C ARG A 4 20.76 18.25 61.51
N TYR A 5 21.23 17.38 60.65
CA TYR A 5 22.07 17.59 59.48
C TYR A 5 21.30 18.13 58.27
N PHE A 6 22.04 18.86 57.43
CA PHE A 6 21.70 19.23 56.06
C PHE A 6 21.53 17.98 55.19
N TRP A 7 20.51 17.96 54.32
CA TRP A 7 20.48 17.09 53.14
C TRP A 7 20.37 17.99 51.92
N ILE A 8 21.40 17.90 51.07
CA ILE A 8 21.40 18.43 49.71
C ILE A 8 20.38 17.59 48.93
N ILE A 9 19.32 18.21 48.44
CA ILE A 9 18.46 17.59 47.44
C ILE A 9 19.26 17.54 46.14
N LEU A 10 19.81 16.37 45.82
CA LEU A 10 20.32 16.09 44.49
C LEU A 10 19.09 15.99 43.58
N LEU A 11 18.84 17.05 42.81
CA LEU A 11 17.78 17.06 41.81
C LEU A 11 18.26 16.17 40.66
N VAL A 12 17.92 14.88 40.72
CA VAL A 12 18.01 14.00 39.55
C VAL A 12 16.94 14.51 38.59
N LEU A 13 17.35 15.32 37.61
CA LEU A 13 16.51 15.55 36.43
C LEU A 13 16.18 14.16 35.86
N PRO A 14 14.91 13.83 35.56
CA PRO A 14 14.65 12.63 34.80
C PRO A 14 15.49 12.72 33.53
N ALA A 15 16.35 11.73 33.31
CA ALA A 15 17.01 11.57 32.04
C ALA A 15 15.92 11.68 30.98
N LEU A 16 16.07 12.63 30.05
CA LEU A 16 15.26 12.68 28.84
C LEU A 16 15.29 11.24 28.30
N SER A 17 14.15 10.54 28.41
CA SER A 17 14.01 9.26 27.75
C SER A 17 14.24 9.60 26.29
N HIS A 18 15.39 9.18 25.77
CA HIS A 18 15.54 9.10 24.33
C HIS A 18 14.38 8.23 23.93
N SER A 19 13.44 8.79 23.17
CA SER A 19 12.34 8.04 22.58
C SER A 19 13.00 6.86 21.90
N GLN A 20 12.93 5.70 22.56
CA GLN A 20 13.42 4.49 21.98
C GLN A 20 12.53 4.34 20.77
N LEU A 21 13.09 4.49 19.57
CA LEU A 21 12.44 4.09 18.34
C LEU A 21 12.25 2.57 18.50
N ALA A 22 11.15 2.20 19.15
CA ALA A 22 10.64 0.86 19.08
C ALA A 22 10.14 0.68 17.66
N LEU A 23 10.35 -0.49 17.09
CA LEU A 23 9.61 -0.89 15.91
C LEU A 23 8.14 -0.85 16.33
N GLU A 24 7.37 0.16 15.88
CA GLU A 24 5.99 0.35 16.33
C GLU A 24 5.11 -0.83 15.87
N PHE A 25 5.47 -1.50 14.77
CA PHE A 25 4.83 -2.72 14.31
C PHE A 25 5.74 -3.54 13.37
N ASP A 26 5.79 -4.86 13.55
CA ASP A 26 6.45 -5.79 12.60
C ASP A 26 5.39 -6.60 11.86
N ILE A 27 5.27 -6.38 10.55
CA ILE A 27 4.37 -7.16 9.70
C ILE A 27 4.93 -8.59 9.56
N ASN A 28 6.25 -8.74 9.46
CA ASN A 28 6.95 -10.00 9.41
C ASN A 28 7.36 -10.44 10.82
N GLN A 29 6.57 -11.29 11.47
CA GLN A 29 6.87 -11.73 12.83
C GLN A 29 8.05 -12.73 12.95
N GLN A 30 8.69 -13.11 11.84
CA GLN A 30 9.95 -13.85 11.84
C GLN A 30 11.14 -12.86 11.95
N PRO A 31 12.38 -13.32 12.23
CA PRO A 31 13.55 -12.43 12.24
C PRO A 31 13.98 -12.02 10.80
N ALA A 32 13.05 -11.47 10.02
CA ALA A 32 13.20 -11.06 8.64
C ALA A 32 12.53 -9.70 8.40
N SER A 33 13.02 -8.94 7.42
CA SER A 33 12.48 -7.61 7.10
C SER A 33 11.10 -7.73 6.45
N SER A 34 10.20 -6.81 6.81
CA SER A 34 8.91 -6.61 6.12
C SER A 34 9.05 -5.86 4.77
N ASN A 35 10.19 -5.19 4.56
CA ASN A 35 10.52 -4.38 3.37
C ASN A 35 9.36 -3.51 2.82
N PRO A 36 8.73 -2.65 3.65
CA PRO A 36 7.61 -1.85 3.21
C PRO A 36 8.02 -0.83 2.15
N PHE A 37 7.22 -0.70 1.10
CA PHE A 37 7.36 0.31 0.05
C PHE A 37 6.00 0.79 -0.45
N ALA A 38 6.00 1.84 -1.29
CA ALA A 38 4.79 2.47 -1.82
C ALA A 38 3.78 2.83 -0.71
N LEU A 39 4.08 3.84 0.11
CA LEU A 39 3.19 4.26 1.20
C LEU A 39 2.23 5.32 0.68
N THR A 40 0.94 5.18 1.00
CA THR A 40 -0.03 6.26 0.78
C THR A 40 -1.05 6.34 1.90
N ALA A 41 -1.42 7.56 2.28
CA ALA A 41 -2.58 7.79 3.14
C ALA A 41 -3.82 7.89 2.24
N PHE A 42 -4.86 7.12 2.54
CA PHE A 42 -6.12 7.12 1.81
C PHE A 42 -7.25 6.75 2.77
N ASP A 43 -8.37 7.46 2.70
CA ASP A 43 -9.55 7.17 3.54
C ASP A 43 -9.24 7.05 5.05
N GLY A 44 -8.35 7.92 5.54
CA GLY A 44 -7.93 7.93 6.94
C GLY A 44 -7.05 6.76 7.39
N ARG A 45 -6.68 5.85 6.49
CA ARG A 45 -5.82 4.68 6.73
C ARG A 45 -4.51 4.80 5.97
N LEU A 46 -3.52 4.00 6.34
CA LEU A 46 -2.21 3.95 5.67
C LEU A 46 -2.10 2.64 4.88
N PHE A 47 -1.97 2.76 3.56
CA PHE A 47 -1.80 1.64 2.64
C PHE A 47 -0.31 1.47 2.34
N VAL A 48 0.16 0.22 2.39
CA VAL A 48 1.56 -0.14 2.27
C VAL A 48 1.70 -1.44 1.48
N CYS A 49 2.67 -1.51 0.58
CA CYS A 49 3.12 -2.79 0.04
C CYS A 49 4.20 -3.37 0.96
N ALA A 50 3.99 -4.54 1.55
CA ALA A 50 4.94 -5.15 2.49
C ALA A 50 4.81 -6.68 2.51
N SER A 51 5.78 -7.36 3.13
CA SER A 51 5.76 -8.82 3.30
C SER A 51 5.68 -9.24 4.77
N ASP A 52 4.88 -10.26 5.05
CA ASP A 52 4.86 -10.97 6.35
C ASP A 52 5.84 -12.15 6.42
N GLY A 53 6.63 -12.37 5.36
CA GLY A 53 7.52 -13.53 5.24
C GLY A 53 6.84 -14.84 4.82
N LEU A 54 5.51 -14.85 4.59
CA LEU A 54 4.73 -16.03 4.18
C LEU A 54 4.10 -15.87 2.80
N VAL A 55 3.53 -14.71 2.49
CA VAL A 55 2.73 -14.47 1.27
C VAL A 55 3.41 -13.54 0.26
N GLY A 56 4.71 -13.28 0.40
CA GLY A 56 5.42 -12.32 -0.45
C GLY A 56 4.97 -10.88 -0.16
N ASN A 57 5.17 -9.95 -1.10
CA ASN A 57 4.71 -8.55 -0.94
C ASN A 57 3.24 -8.41 -1.33
N GLU A 58 2.42 -7.91 -0.41
CA GLU A 58 0.98 -7.74 -0.58
C GLU A 58 0.51 -6.36 -0.09
N LEU A 59 -0.77 -6.05 -0.31
CA LEU A 59 -1.40 -4.83 0.18
C LEU A 59 -1.78 -4.95 1.66
N TRP A 60 -1.07 -4.19 2.50
CA TRP A 60 -1.36 -4.05 3.93
C TRP A 60 -1.99 -2.69 4.20
N ILE A 61 -2.94 -2.68 5.13
CA ILE A 61 -3.62 -1.45 5.57
C ILE A 61 -3.42 -1.32 7.07
N TYR A 62 -2.87 -0.19 7.50
CA TYR A 62 -2.89 0.21 8.90
C TYR A 62 -4.13 1.05 9.19
N ASP A 63 -4.91 0.60 10.16
CA ASP A 63 -6.07 1.32 10.68
C ASP A 63 -5.72 1.96 12.03
N PRO A 64 -5.63 3.31 12.12
CA PRO A 64 -5.36 4.00 13.38
C PRO A 64 -6.49 3.85 14.42
N ALA A 65 -7.68 3.37 14.04
CA ALA A 65 -8.77 3.11 14.97
C ALA A 65 -8.54 1.84 15.81
N THR A 66 -7.88 0.83 15.23
CA THR A 66 -7.53 -0.43 15.90
C THR A 66 -6.07 -0.49 16.32
N ASP A 67 -5.22 0.36 15.74
CA ASP A 67 -3.76 0.34 15.88
C ASP A 67 -3.13 -0.96 15.36
N GLU A 68 -3.72 -1.53 14.30
CA GLU A 68 -3.31 -2.80 13.69
C GLU A 68 -3.08 -2.67 12.18
N PHE A 69 -2.20 -3.52 11.64
CA PHE A 69 -2.11 -3.76 10.20
C PHE A 69 -2.91 -5.00 9.82
N GLU A 70 -3.75 -4.87 8.79
CA GLU A 70 -4.55 -5.94 8.24
C GLU A 70 -4.12 -6.23 6.79
N LEU A 71 -4.01 -7.53 6.46
CA LEU A 71 -3.80 -7.97 5.08
C LEU A 71 -5.13 -7.87 4.35
N GLN A 72 -5.32 -6.80 3.58
CA GLN A 72 -6.63 -6.54 2.99
C GLN A 72 -6.93 -7.47 1.81
N ALA A 73 -5.93 -7.72 0.99
CA ALA A 73 -6.06 -8.58 -0.15
C ALA A 73 -4.79 -9.39 -0.32
N ASN A 74 -4.92 -10.69 -0.11
CA ASN A 74 -3.99 -11.66 -0.66
C ASN A 74 -4.29 -11.80 -2.16
N ILE A 75 -3.94 -10.75 -2.93
CA ILE A 75 -4.27 -10.65 -4.37
C ILE A 75 -3.62 -11.81 -5.11
N ARG A 76 -2.44 -12.24 -4.67
CA ARG A 76 -1.79 -13.46 -5.13
C ARG A 76 -1.46 -14.38 -3.96
N PRO A 77 -2.34 -15.35 -3.65
CA PRO A 77 -2.01 -16.36 -2.67
C PRO A 77 -0.69 -17.07 -3.02
N TYR A 78 0.07 -17.45 -1.97
CA TYR A 78 1.39 -18.12 -1.99
C TYR A 78 2.63 -17.19 -2.09
N GLU A 79 3.81 -17.81 -2.10
CA GLU A 79 5.11 -17.20 -1.75
C GLU A 79 5.62 -16.07 -2.66
N LEU A 80 4.89 -15.70 -3.72
CA LEU A 80 5.37 -14.71 -4.70
C LEU A 80 4.84 -13.29 -4.43
N GLY A 81 3.68 -13.14 -3.79
CA GLY A 81 3.04 -11.85 -3.59
C GLY A 81 2.54 -11.18 -4.88
N SER A 82 1.71 -10.15 -4.72
CA SER A 82 1.14 -9.38 -5.82
C SER A 82 1.92 -8.12 -6.19
N ASP A 83 2.89 -7.73 -5.35
CA ASP A 83 3.73 -6.53 -5.49
C ASP A 83 2.92 -5.27 -5.92
N PRO A 84 1.93 -4.79 -5.14
CA PRO A 84 1.15 -3.60 -5.49
C PRO A 84 2.01 -2.34 -5.61
N GLN A 85 1.78 -1.54 -6.66
CA GLN A 85 2.56 -0.33 -6.94
C GLN A 85 1.72 0.81 -7.53
N GLY A 86 2.20 2.04 -7.34
CA GLY A 86 1.63 3.22 -7.99
C GLY A 86 0.31 3.70 -7.39
N PHE A 87 0.09 3.47 -6.09
CA PHE A 87 -1.11 3.89 -5.38
C PHE A 87 -1.50 5.34 -5.68
N THR A 88 -2.68 5.52 -6.27
CA THR A 88 -3.21 6.81 -6.69
C THR A 88 -4.70 6.89 -6.37
N GLU A 89 -5.08 7.89 -5.58
CA GLU A 89 -6.48 8.17 -5.30
C GLU A 89 -7.15 8.76 -6.55
N TYR A 90 -8.29 8.19 -6.92
CA TYR A 90 -9.15 8.70 -7.97
C TYR A 90 -10.60 8.31 -7.69
N ASP A 91 -11.52 9.28 -7.77
CA ASP A 91 -12.96 9.09 -7.57
C ASP A 91 -13.34 8.32 -6.30
N GLY A 92 -12.67 8.64 -5.18
CA GLY A 92 -12.93 8.01 -3.88
C GLY A 92 -12.48 6.55 -3.78
N LYS A 93 -11.63 6.07 -4.70
CA LYS A 93 -11.01 4.74 -4.68
C LYS A 93 -9.50 4.86 -4.82
N LEU A 94 -8.79 3.79 -4.48
CA LEU A 94 -7.34 3.73 -4.61
C LEU A 94 -6.93 2.80 -5.75
N PHE A 95 -6.38 3.36 -6.83
CA PHE A 95 -5.93 2.60 -8.00
C PHE A 95 -4.44 2.27 -7.92
N PHE A 96 -4.07 1.10 -8.44
CA PHE A 96 -2.69 0.60 -8.45
C PHE A 96 -2.49 -0.52 -9.47
N SER A 97 -1.24 -0.93 -9.70
CA SER A 97 -0.95 -2.16 -10.43
C SER A 97 -0.57 -3.29 -9.48
N ALA A 98 -1.08 -4.50 -9.74
CA ALA A 98 -0.78 -5.70 -8.97
C ALA A 98 -0.86 -6.94 -9.86
N ASN A 99 -0.18 -8.02 -9.46
CA ASN A 99 -0.14 -9.29 -10.18
C ASN A 99 -0.81 -10.40 -9.36
N ASP A 100 -1.94 -10.92 -9.82
CA ASP A 100 -2.68 -12.00 -9.14
C ASP A 100 -2.11 -13.41 -9.41
N GLY A 101 -1.06 -13.51 -10.22
CA GLY A 101 -0.44 -14.76 -10.67
C GLY A 101 -1.21 -15.50 -11.76
N SER A 102 -2.39 -15.02 -12.17
CA SER A 102 -3.26 -15.68 -13.16
C SER A 102 -3.41 -14.87 -14.45
N LEU A 103 -3.60 -13.55 -14.31
CA LEU A 103 -3.74 -12.57 -15.39
C LEU A 103 -2.49 -11.69 -15.54
N GLY A 104 -1.48 -11.87 -14.69
CA GLY A 104 -0.29 -11.03 -14.68
C GLY A 104 -0.54 -9.69 -14.01
N ARG A 105 0.40 -8.73 -14.19
CA ARG A 105 0.31 -7.39 -13.60
C ARG A 105 -0.64 -6.51 -14.43
N GLU A 106 -1.78 -6.21 -13.82
CA GLU A 106 -2.91 -5.48 -14.43
C GLU A 106 -3.34 -4.29 -13.57
N LEU A 107 -4.44 -3.62 -13.96
CA LEU A 107 -5.02 -2.49 -13.23
C LEU A 107 -5.95 -3.00 -12.12
N TRP A 108 -5.67 -2.58 -10.89
CA TRP A 108 -6.45 -2.93 -9.70
C TRP A 108 -6.95 -1.66 -9.00
N THR A 109 -8.02 -1.83 -8.24
CA THR A 109 -8.55 -0.77 -7.38
C THR A 109 -8.93 -1.34 -6.03
N TYR A 110 -8.84 -0.51 -5.00
CA TYR A 110 -9.41 -0.76 -3.68
C TYR A 110 -10.57 0.20 -3.46
N ASP A 111 -11.74 -0.36 -3.14
CA ASP A 111 -12.95 0.39 -2.84
C ASP A 111 -13.19 0.40 -1.32
N PRO A 112 -13.08 1.56 -0.65
CA PRO A 112 -13.26 1.66 0.80
C PRO A 112 -14.71 1.38 1.24
N VAL A 113 -15.70 1.51 0.35
CA VAL A 113 -17.11 1.19 0.67
C VAL A 113 -17.33 -0.31 0.77
N LEU A 114 -16.65 -1.07 -0.09
CA LEU A 114 -16.70 -2.53 -0.11
C LEU A 114 -15.63 -3.17 0.77
N ASP A 115 -14.66 -2.37 1.22
CA ASP A 115 -13.48 -2.79 1.95
C ASP A 115 -12.73 -3.91 1.22
N THR A 116 -12.58 -3.81 -0.11
CA THR A 116 -11.94 -4.86 -0.92
C THR A 116 -11.18 -4.31 -2.11
N ALA A 117 -10.11 -5.02 -2.48
CA ALA A 117 -9.42 -4.82 -3.75
C ALA A 117 -10.00 -5.73 -4.84
N TYR A 118 -10.08 -5.24 -6.08
CA TYR A 118 -10.51 -6.03 -7.23
C TYR A 118 -9.86 -5.55 -8.54
N LEU A 119 -9.80 -6.46 -9.52
CA LEU A 119 -9.31 -6.19 -10.86
C LEU A 119 -10.27 -5.23 -11.57
N VAL A 120 -9.75 -4.12 -12.09
CA VAL A 120 -10.52 -3.17 -12.90
C VAL A 120 -10.61 -3.65 -14.34
N ALA A 121 -9.46 -4.04 -14.92
CA ALA A 121 -9.39 -4.49 -16.29
C ALA A 121 -8.20 -5.44 -16.50
N ASP A 122 -8.43 -6.54 -17.21
CA ASP A 122 -7.39 -7.35 -17.87
C ASP A 122 -7.06 -6.67 -19.22
N ILE A 123 -6.16 -5.70 -19.17
CA ILE A 123 -5.80 -4.88 -20.35
C ILE A 123 -5.07 -5.75 -21.36
N ARG A 124 -4.22 -6.67 -20.87
CA ARG A 124 -3.51 -7.63 -21.71
C ARG A 124 -4.02 -9.04 -21.46
N ALA A 125 -5.13 -9.34 -22.13
CA ALA A 125 -5.82 -10.63 -22.08
C ALA A 125 -4.89 -11.86 -21.86
N GLY A 126 -5.15 -12.60 -20.78
CA GLY A 126 -4.45 -13.82 -20.42
C GLY A 126 -3.36 -13.59 -19.37
N SER A 127 -2.36 -14.46 -19.28
CA SER A 127 -1.36 -14.43 -18.19
C SER A 127 -0.21 -13.44 -18.40
N SER A 128 -0.26 -12.63 -19.45
CA SER A 128 0.80 -11.67 -19.77
C SER A 128 0.45 -10.32 -19.18
N SER A 129 1.42 -9.65 -18.56
CA SER A 129 1.17 -8.36 -17.91
C SER A 129 1.03 -7.20 -18.88
N SER A 130 0.06 -6.31 -18.63
CA SER A 130 -0.02 -4.97 -19.23
C SER A 130 0.87 -3.95 -18.53
N SER A 131 1.32 -4.26 -17.30
CA SER A 131 2.22 -3.45 -16.48
C SER A 131 1.81 -1.98 -16.31
N PRO A 132 0.60 -1.67 -15.78
CA PRO A 132 0.18 -0.28 -15.58
C PRO A 132 1.15 0.49 -14.67
N ASN A 133 1.51 1.70 -15.08
CA ASN A 133 2.46 2.56 -14.36
C ASN A 133 2.18 4.05 -14.58
N TRP A 134 2.88 4.92 -13.83
CA TRP A 134 2.81 6.38 -13.97
C TRP A 134 1.39 6.96 -13.88
N PHE A 135 0.61 6.45 -12.94
CA PHE A 135 -0.75 6.91 -12.66
C PHE A 135 -0.81 8.42 -12.40
N THR A 136 -1.73 9.11 -13.07
CA THR A 136 -1.92 10.56 -12.95
C THR A 136 -3.39 10.92 -13.14
N VAL A 137 -3.99 11.61 -12.18
CA VAL A 137 -5.35 12.16 -12.34
C VAL A 137 -5.28 13.46 -13.13
N TYR A 138 -6.02 13.56 -14.22
CA TYR A 138 -6.12 14.76 -15.03
C TYR A 138 -7.51 14.88 -15.66
N ASN A 139 -8.09 16.08 -15.62
CA ASN A 139 -9.36 16.42 -16.26
C ASN A 139 -10.51 15.41 -15.97
N GLY A 140 -10.61 14.97 -14.71
CA GLY A 140 -11.66 14.04 -14.27
C GLY A 140 -11.50 12.60 -14.78
N LYS A 141 -10.27 12.19 -15.14
CA LYS A 141 -9.92 10.82 -15.52
C LYS A 141 -8.60 10.41 -14.86
N LEU A 142 -8.38 9.10 -14.73
CA LEU A 142 -7.10 8.53 -14.33
C LEU A 142 -6.32 8.10 -15.57
N PHE A 143 -5.16 8.70 -15.83
CA PHE A 143 -4.26 8.32 -16.92
C PHE A 143 -3.10 7.47 -16.41
N PHE A 144 -2.61 6.55 -17.23
CA PHE A 144 -1.48 5.67 -16.91
C PHE A 144 -0.88 5.07 -18.19
N SER A 145 0.34 4.55 -18.13
CA SER A 145 0.93 3.78 -19.23
C SER A 145 0.62 2.30 -19.07
N ALA A 146 0.26 1.59 -20.15
CA ALA A 146 0.09 0.14 -20.15
C ALA A 146 0.30 -0.46 -21.55
N GLU A 147 0.61 -1.75 -21.62
CA GLU A 147 0.79 -2.49 -22.88
C GLU A 147 -0.38 -3.43 -23.15
N ARG A 148 -1.00 -3.29 -24.32
CA ARG A 148 -1.86 -4.33 -24.89
C ARG A 148 -1.08 -5.13 -25.92
N SER A 149 -1.40 -6.42 -26.06
CA SER A 149 -0.70 -7.33 -26.97
C SER A 149 -0.59 -6.77 -28.39
N GLY A 150 0.66 -6.51 -28.82
CA GLY A 150 0.99 -6.07 -30.17
C GLY A 150 1.11 -4.55 -30.36
N ASP A 151 0.69 -3.75 -29.38
CA ASP A 151 0.67 -2.29 -29.49
C ASP A 151 1.91 -1.62 -28.84
N GLY A 152 2.62 -2.34 -27.96
CA GLY A 152 3.66 -1.73 -27.12
C GLY A 152 3.04 -0.94 -25.96
N VAL A 153 3.88 -0.19 -25.24
CA VAL A 153 3.42 0.63 -24.10
C VAL A 153 2.81 1.93 -24.63
N GLU A 154 1.52 2.11 -24.35
CA GLU A 154 0.73 3.25 -24.81
C GLU A 154 0.12 4.02 -23.62
N LEU A 155 -0.45 5.19 -23.90
CA LEU A 155 -1.21 5.97 -22.91
C LEU A 155 -2.63 5.40 -22.79
N TRP A 156 -3.03 5.10 -21.57
CA TRP A 156 -4.36 4.62 -21.20
C TRP A 156 -5.05 5.60 -20.25
N GLN A 157 -6.36 5.50 -20.20
CA GLN A 157 -7.20 6.20 -19.25
C GLN A 157 -8.23 5.24 -18.63
N TYR A 158 -8.65 5.54 -17.41
CA TYR A 158 -9.84 5.00 -16.77
C TYR A 158 -10.84 6.13 -16.50
N ASP A 159 -12.09 5.90 -16.87
CA ASP A 159 -13.20 6.83 -16.67
C ASP A 159 -14.20 6.22 -15.68
N ALA A 160 -14.41 6.90 -14.55
CA ALA A 160 -15.29 6.41 -13.50
C ALA A 160 -16.77 6.58 -13.86
N ALA A 161 -17.10 7.47 -14.81
CA ALA A 161 -18.47 7.64 -15.29
C ALA A 161 -18.93 6.43 -16.12
N THR A 162 -18.00 5.73 -16.77
CA THR A 162 -18.28 4.52 -17.56
C THR A 162 -17.79 3.25 -16.90
N ASP A 163 -16.95 3.34 -15.86
CA ASP A 163 -16.25 2.22 -15.22
C ASP A 163 -15.40 1.42 -16.23
N GLU A 164 -14.69 2.12 -17.12
CA GLU A 164 -13.94 1.50 -18.22
C GLU A 164 -12.51 2.03 -18.34
N ALA A 165 -11.57 1.12 -18.57
CA ALA A 165 -10.21 1.41 -19.01
C ALA A 165 -10.10 1.31 -20.54
N SER A 166 -9.52 2.33 -21.18
CA SER A 166 -9.37 2.42 -22.63
C SER A 166 -8.09 3.17 -23.01
N MET A 167 -7.58 2.97 -24.23
CA MET A 167 -6.49 3.79 -24.75
C MET A 167 -6.90 5.27 -24.80
N ALA A 168 -6.02 6.15 -24.36
CA ALA A 168 -6.22 7.59 -24.47
C ALA A 168 -6.03 8.01 -25.94
N VAL A 169 -6.92 8.89 -26.42
CA VAL A 169 -6.93 9.45 -27.79
C VAL A 169 -6.23 10.80 -27.87
#